data_AF-A0A426TX90-F1
#
_entry.id   AF-A0A426TX90-F1
#
_cell.length_a   1.000
_cell.length_b   1.000
_cell.length_c   1.000
_cell.angle_alpha   90.00
_cell.angle_beta   90.00
_cell.angle_gamma   90.00
#
_symmetry.space_group_name_H-M   'P 1'
#
loop_
_entity.id
_entity.type
_entity.pdbx_description
1 polymer ?
#
loop_
_entity_poly.entity_id
_entity_poly.type
_entity_poly.pdbx_seq_one_letter_code
_entity_poly.pdbx_strand_id
1 'polypeptide(L)'
;MTTLDMSTPGELRLVLQGEAENVILTTVRRWPHWLRAEVERNPADQSQCVAVTLVTESGQEATLREILRRSFGLIFPPEGGSRTLVAPPNAKPRPRGAKPRLH
;
A
#
# COMPACT_ATOMS: atom_id res chain seq x y z
N MET A 1 -5.33 -2.05 -6.98
CA MET A 1 -4.62 -0.94 -7.64
C MET A 1 -4.17 0.08 -6.58
N THR A 2 -2.97 0.64 -6.70
CA THR A 2 -2.47 1.72 -5.83
C THR A 2 -2.44 3.04 -6.56
N THR A 3 -3.03 4.10 -6.02
CA THR A 3 -3.06 5.42 -6.64
C THR A 3 -2.51 6.47 -5.68
N LEU A 4 -1.59 7.29 -6.17
CA LEU A 4 -1.10 8.47 -5.47
C LEU A 4 -1.77 9.70 -6.08
N ASP A 5 -2.73 10.29 -5.36
CA ASP A 5 -3.43 11.52 -5.75
C ASP A 5 -2.87 12.74 -5.02
N MET A 6 -2.63 13.78 -5.80
CA MET A 6 -2.08 15.06 -5.37
C MET A 6 -2.91 16.24 -5.88
N SER A 7 -4.11 15.96 -6.40
CA SER A 7 -4.96 16.97 -7.01
C SER A 7 -5.51 17.96 -5.99
N THR A 8 -5.52 17.59 -4.71
CA THR A 8 -6.02 18.43 -3.62
C THR A 8 -4.87 19.24 -3.01
N PRO A 9 -4.92 20.58 -3.05
CA PRO A 9 -3.82 21.41 -2.57
C PRO A 9 -3.60 21.22 -1.07
N GLY A 10 -2.34 20.97 -0.68
CA GLY A 10 -1.94 20.74 0.71
C GLY A 10 -2.14 19.31 1.21
N GLU A 11 -2.84 18.47 0.45
CA GLU A 11 -3.09 17.08 0.80
C GLU A 11 -2.41 16.13 -0.19
N LEU A 12 -1.98 14.99 0.33
CA LEU A 12 -1.46 13.87 -0.43
C LEU A 12 -2.29 12.65 -0.06
N ARG A 13 -2.87 12.01 -1.06
CA ARG A 13 -3.82 10.91 -0.88
C ARG A 13 -3.25 9.64 -1.49
N LEU A 14 -3.07 8.60 -0.69
CA LEU A 14 -2.70 7.27 -1.14
C LEU A 14 -3.91 6.37 -1.10
N VAL A 15 -4.44 6.02 -2.26
CA VAL A 15 -5.57 5.11 -2.42
C VAL A 15 -5.06 3.69 -2.67
N LEU A 16 -5.50 2.77 -1.84
CA LEU A 16 -5.17 1.35 -1.88
C LEU A 16 -6.45 0.57 -2.17
N GLN A 17 -6.59 0.09 -3.40
CA GLN A 17 -7.78 -0.66 -3.84
C GLN A 17 -7.50 -2.14 -3.89
N GLY A 18 -8.28 -2.93 -3.15
CA GLY A 18 -8.21 -4.40 -3.14
C GLY A 18 -7.25 -4.98 -2.10
N GLU A 19 -7.36 -6.31 -1.94
CA GLU A 19 -6.67 -7.04 -0.89
C GLU A 19 -5.15 -7.17 -1.09
N ALA A 20 -4.67 -7.15 -2.35
CA ALA A 20 -3.24 -7.26 -2.63
C ALA A 20 -2.44 -6.07 -2.06
N GLU A 21 -3.09 -4.92 -1.93
CA GLU A 21 -2.56 -3.68 -1.39
C GLU A 21 -2.58 -3.65 0.15
N ASN A 22 -3.16 -4.64 0.82
CA ASN A 22 -3.10 -4.76 2.27
C ASN A 22 -1.66 -4.81 2.78
N VAL A 23 -0.72 -5.36 1.99
CA VAL A 23 0.70 -5.34 2.37
C VAL A 23 1.24 -3.92 2.46
N ILE A 24 0.84 -3.03 1.54
CA ILE A 24 1.19 -1.60 1.60
C ILE A 24 0.59 -1.01 2.86
N LEU A 25 -0.72 -1.20 3.06
CA LEU A 25 -1.43 -0.68 4.22
C LEU A 25 -0.74 -1.09 5.52
N THR A 26 -0.35 -2.36 5.68
CA THR A 26 0.29 -2.83 6.91
C THR A 26 1.66 -2.19 7.19
N THR A 27 2.41 -1.83 6.15
CA THR A 27 3.69 -1.13 6.25
C THR A 27 3.47 0.35 6.53
N VAL A 28 2.64 1.01 5.72
CA VAL A 28 2.52 2.46 5.78
C VAL A 28 1.63 2.92 6.94
N ARG A 29 0.69 2.11 7.44
CA ARG A 29 -0.18 2.48 8.60
C ARG A 29 0.59 2.81 9.88
N ARG A 30 1.84 2.34 10.01
CA ARG A 30 2.68 2.60 11.18
C ARG A 30 3.32 3.99 11.15
N TRP A 31 3.17 4.70 10.05
CA TRP A 31 3.74 6.01 9.86
C TRP A 31 2.91 7.08 10.60
N PRO A 32 3.51 7.96 11.41
CA PRO A 32 2.77 8.86 12.30
C PRO A 32 2.24 10.12 11.61
N HIS A 33 2.59 10.37 10.34
CA HIS A 33 2.21 11.60 9.62
C HIS A 33 0.84 11.52 8.92
N TRP A 34 0.11 10.42 9.10
CA TRP A 34 -1.26 10.33 8.58
C TRP A 34 -2.17 11.29 9.33
N LEU A 35 -2.84 12.15 8.56
CA LEU A 35 -3.88 13.04 9.07
C LEU A 35 -5.19 12.28 9.26
N ARG A 36 -5.55 11.44 8.27
CA ARG A 36 -6.78 10.65 8.30
C ARG A 36 -6.69 9.42 7.39
N ALA A 37 -7.56 8.46 7.67
CA ALA A 37 -7.79 7.30 6.84
C ALA A 37 -9.28 7.20 6.51
N GLU A 38 -9.61 7.07 5.24
CA GLU A 38 -10.96 6.87 4.73
C GLU A 38 -11.06 5.43 4.22
N VAL A 39 -12.05 4.67 4.69
CA VAL A 39 -12.24 3.26 4.30
C VAL A 39 -13.53 3.15 3.51
N GLU A 40 -13.40 2.74 2.26
CA GLU A 40 -14.53 2.42 1.39
C GLU A 40 -14.84 0.93 1.48
N ARG A 41 -16.09 0.61 1.82
CA ARG A 41 -16.60 -0.75 1.97
C ARG A 41 -17.62 -1.05 0.89
N ASN A 42 -17.73 -2.33 0.53
CA ASN A 42 -18.68 -2.76 -0.49
C ASN A 42 -20.11 -2.52 0.05
N PRO A 43 -20.97 -1.80 -0.68
CA PRO A 43 -22.35 -1.58 -0.25
C PRO A 43 -23.18 -2.88 -0.20
N ALA A 44 -22.82 -3.90 -0.98
CA ALA A 44 -23.46 -5.20 -0.95
C ALA A 44 -22.93 -6.11 0.17
N ASP A 45 -21.69 -5.89 0.65
CA ASP A 45 -21.09 -6.61 1.77
C ASP A 45 -20.18 -5.68 2.59
N GLN A 46 -20.69 -5.17 3.71
CA GLN A 46 -19.94 -4.22 4.54
C GLN A 46 -18.71 -4.84 5.25
N SER A 47 -18.51 -6.16 5.15
CA SER A 47 -17.33 -6.84 5.66
C SER A 47 -16.15 -6.74 4.69
N GLN A 48 -16.41 -6.48 3.41
CA GLN A 48 -15.41 -6.29 2.38
C GLN A 48 -14.96 -4.83 2.27
N CYS A 49 -13.70 -4.57 2.64
CA CYS A 49 -13.02 -3.32 2.34
C CYS A 49 -12.62 -3.31 0.85
N VAL A 50 -13.13 -2.35 0.09
CA VAL A 50 -12.88 -2.22 -1.36
C VAL A 50 -11.70 -1.29 -1.59
N ALA A 51 -11.63 -0.19 -0.85
CA ALA A 51 -10.52 0.75 -0.92
C ALA A 51 -10.20 1.38 0.44
N VAL A 52 -8.93 1.74 0.63
CA VAL A 52 -8.47 2.53 1.78
C VAL A 52 -7.71 3.73 1.24
N THR A 53 -8.15 4.92 1.61
CA THR A 53 -7.48 6.18 1.27
C THR A 53 -6.79 6.73 2.50
N LEU A 54 -5.46 6.84 2.44
CA LEU A 54 -4.65 7.44 3.50
C LEU A 54 -4.28 8.87 3.09
N VAL A 55 -4.53 9.84 3.96
CA VAL A 55 -4.30 11.26 3.67
C VAL A 55 -3.23 11.81 4.60
N THR A 56 -2.24 12.49 4.02
CA THR A 56 -1.14 13.18 4.72
C THR A 56 -0.94 14.57 4.12
N GLU A 57 -0.14 15.41 4.76
CA GLU A 57 0.28 16.71 4.21
C GLU A 57 1.20 16.54 2.99
N SER A 58 1.11 17.45 2.01
CA SER A 58 1.96 17.42 0.80
C SER A 58 3.46 17.49 1.12
N GLY A 59 3.86 18.09 2.25
CA GLY A 59 5.27 18.14 2.68
C GLY A 59 5.89 16.75 2.93
N GLN A 60 5.07 15.72 3.09
CA GLN A 60 5.48 14.34 3.33
C GLN A 60 5.60 13.50 2.05
N GLU A 61 5.38 14.10 0.88
CA GLU A 61 5.37 13.41 -0.42
C GLU A 61 6.65 12.66 -0.71
N ALA A 62 7.81 13.31 -0.56
CA ALA A 62 9.10 12.69 -0.82
C ALA A 62 9.32 11.44 0.05
N THR A 63 8.95 11.53 1.33
CA THR A 63 9.04 10.42 2.29
C THR A 63 8.12 9.28 1.89
N LEU A 64 6.86 9.57 1.55
CA LEU A 64 5.91 8.54 1.14
C LEU A 64 6.36 7.84 -0.14
N ARG A 65 6.80 8.60 -1.15
CA ARG A 65 7.33 8.05 -2.40
C ARG A 65 8.57 7.19 -2.15
N GLU A 66 9.45 7.59 -1.24
CA GLU A 66 10.61 6.78 -0.88
C GLU A 66 10.22 5.47 -0.18
N ILE A 67 9.27 5.50 0.75
CA ILE A 67 8.75 4.29 1.42
C ILE A 67 8.16 3.33 0.38
N LEU A 68 7.33 3.84 -0.53
CA LEU A 68 6.69 3.04 -1.59
C LEU A 68 7.71 2.46 -2.57
N ARG A 69 8.73 3.24 -2.94
CA ARG A 69 9.83 2.78 -3.79
C ARG A 69 10.68 1.71 -3.12
N ARG A 70 11.13 1.94 -1.88
CA ARG A 70 12.04 1.01 -1.18
C ARG A 70 11.35 -0.28 -0.75
N SER A 71 10.10 -0.19 -0.32
CA SER A 71 9.39 -1.34 0.25
C SER A 71 8.68 -2.16 -0.82
N PHE A 72 8.16 -1.51 -1.88
CA PHE A 72 7.28 -2.14 -2.85
C PHE A 72 7.71 -1.94 -4.31
N GLY A 73 8.81 -1.22 -4.58
CA GLY A 73 9.25 -0.93 -5.94
C GLY A 73 8.31 0.00 -6.72
N LEU A 74 7.35 0.65 -6.04
CA LEU A 74 6.36 1.51 -6.69
C LEU A 74 6.95 2.91 -6.93
N ILE A 75 7.06 3.27 -8.21
CA ILE A 75 7.58 4.58 -8.65
C ILE A 75 6.44 5.34 -9.34
N PHE A 76 6.05 6.45 -8.71
CA PHE A 76 5.03 7.36 -9.22
C PHE A 76 5.68 8.55 -9.94
N PRO A 77 5.09 9.06 -11.04
CA PRO A 77 5.55 10.29 -11.66
C PRO A 77 5.23 11.50 -10.76
N PRO A 78 5.84 12.67 -11.02
CA PRO A 78 5.73 13.84 -10.15
C PRO A 78 4.29 14.34 -9.97
N GLU A 79 3.43 14.17 -10.97
CA GLU A 79 2.00 14.51 -10.89
C GLU A 79 1.15 13.49 -10.07
N GLY A 80 1.74 12.40 -9.60
CA GLY A 80 0.99 11.27 -9.01
C GLY A 80 0.51 10.29 -10.08
N GLY A 81 -0.43 9.41 -9.73
CA GLY A 81 -1.04 8.47 -10.67
C GLY A 81 -1.22 7.08 -10.12
N SER A 82 -1.69 6.18 -10.99
CA SER A 82 -2.04 4.80 -10.62
C SER A 82 -0.95 3.81 -11.01
N ARG A 83 -0.61 2.92 -10.08
CA ARG A 83 0.29 1.78 -10.30
C ARG A 83 -0.36 0.53 -9.74
N THR A 84 -0.24 -0.55 -10.49
CA THR A 84 -0.62 -1.86 -9.99
C THR A 84 0.57 -2.48 -9.30
N LEU A 85 0.35 -3.01 -8.10
CA LEU A 85 1.34 -3.80 -7.40
C LEU A 85 1.57 -5.07 -8.22
N VAL A 86 2.70 -5.14 -8.92
CA VAL A 86 3.10 -6.38 -9.57
C VAL A 86 3.55 -7.31 -8.46
N ALA A 87 2.76 -8.36 -8.19
CA ALA A 87 3.15 -9.38 -7.23
C ALA A 87 4.61 -9.79 -7.52
N PRO A 88 5.50 -9.84 -6.51
CA PRO A 88 6.86 -10.22 -6.78
C PRO A 88 6.85 -11.61 -7.44
N PRO A 89 7.60 -11.84 -8.53
CA PRO A 89 7.61 -13.11 -9.27
C PRO A 89 8.18 -14.29 -8.44
N ASN A 90 8.35 -14.13 -7.14
CA ASN A 90 9.01 -15.09 -6.26
C ASN A 90 8.46 -15.03 -4.83
N ALA A 91 7.16 -15.27 -4.66
CA ALA A 91 6.73 -15.98 -3.47
C ALA A 91 7.21 -17.44 -3.62
N LYS A 92 8.52 -17.67 -3.49
CA LYS A 92 9.06 -19.03 -3.41
C LYS A 92 8.32 -19.72 -2.27
N PRO A 93 7.70 -20.89 -2.48
CA PRO A 93 7.19 -21.68 -1.38
C PRO A 93 8.37 -21.93 -0.45
N ARG A 94 8.33 -21.35 0.75
CA ARG A 94 9.32 -21.58 1.80
C ARG A 94 9.35 -23.09 2.01
N PRO A 95 10.45 -23.82 1.74
CA PRO A 95 10.49 -25.23 2.05
C PRO A 95 10.32 -25.33 3.56
N ARG A 96 9.17 -25.90 3.97
CA ARG A 96 8.90 -26.26 5.34
C ARG A 96 10.03 -27.20 5.71
N GLY A 97 10.92 -26.76 6.59
CA GLY A 97 12.11 -27.51 6.97
C GLY A 97 11.72 -28.91 7.42
N ALA A 98 11.83 -29.87 6.51
CA ALA A 98 11.90 -31.27 6.85
C ALA A 98 13.25 -31.43 7.55
N LYS A 99 13.20 -31.45 8.88
CA LYS A 99 14.36 -31.79 9.70
C LYS A 99 14.93 -33.13 9.21
N PRO A 100 16.23 -33.23 8.93
CA PRO A 100 16.85 -34.50 8.66
C PRO A 100 17.08 -35.27 9.97
N ARG A 101 16.71 -36.55 9.91
CA ARG A 101 17.45 -37.72 10.43
C ARG A 101 17.27 -38.24 11.87
N LEU A 102 17.13 -39.57 11.87
CA LEU A 102 17.63 -40.65 12.75
C LEU A 102 17.13 -40.75 14.21
N HIS A 103 16.41 -41.83 14.51
CA HIS A 103 17.00 -43.06 15.09
C HIS A 103 16.08 -44.27 14.89
#